data_AF-A0A352IJE2-F1
#
_entry.id   AF-A0A352IJE2-F1
#
_cell.length_a   1.000
_cell.length_b   1.000
_cell.length_c   1.000
_cell.angle_alpha   90.00
_cell.angle_beta   90.00
_cell.angle_gamma   90.00
#
_symmetry.space_group_name_H-M   'P 1'
#
loop_
_entity.id
_entity.type
_entity.pdbx_description
1 polymer ?
#
loop_
_entity_poly.entity_id
_entity_poly.type
_entity_poly.pdbx_seq_one_letter_code
_entity_poly.pdbx_strand_id
1 'polypeptide(L)'
;MKGIMIVIVIALIVGLIGFSTNPGYEDYKDWYKSKTAQAVEASTEIGKSVVGMVSGLVADASIVREDYKIYSIYTSEAVDNYRVLGIFNNFLVLDNGQ
;
A
#
# COMPACT_ATOMS: atom_id res chain seq x y z
N MET A 1 26.94 19.70 -7.90
CA MET A 1 25.58 20.07 -8.35
C MET A 1 25.03 19.14 -9.43
N LYS A 2 25.70 18.96 -10.60
CA LYS A 2 25.21 18.07 -11.67
C LYS A 2 25.05 16.59 -11.26
N GLY A 3 26.00 16.03 -10.49
CA GLY A 3 25.91 14.65 -9.99
C GLY A 3 24.74 14.42 -9.02
N ILE A 4 24.52 15.35 -8.09
CA ILE A 4 23.37 15.31 -7.15
C ILE A 4 22.06 15.38 -7.92
N MET A 5 21.96 16.23 -8.95
CA MET A 5 20.77 16.34 -9.78
C MET A 5 20.47 15.02 -10.52
N ILE A 6 21.48 14.33 -11.03
CA ILE A 6 21.31 13.02 -11.68
C ILE A 6 20.81 11.98 -10.66
N VAL A 7 21.38 11.95 -9.46
CA VAL A 7 20.94 11.02 -8.39
C VAL A 7 19.49 11.28 -8.00
N ILE A 8 19.08 12.54 -7.86
CA ILE A 8 17.69 12.91 -7.53
C ILE A 8 16.73 12.48 -8.66
N VAL A 9 17.10 12.70 -9.91
CA VAL A 9 16.27 12.30 -11.06
C VAL A 9 16.11 10.79 -11.11
N ILE A 10 17.18 10.02 -10.89
CA ILE A 10 17.11 8.56 -10.84
C ILE A 10 16.24 8.10 -9.67
N ALA A 11 16.40 8.68 -8.48
CA ALA A 11 15.60 8.33 -7.32
C ALA A 11 14.11 8.61 -7.53
N LEU A 12 13.77 9.74 -8.18
CA LEU A 12 12.40 10.06 -8.56
C LEU A 12 11.82 9.08 -9.57
N ILE A 13 12.57 8.71 -10.61
CA ILE A 13 12.13 7.75 -11.62
C ILE A 13 11.87 6.38 -10.96
N VAL A 14 12.80 5.89 -10.14
CA VAL A 14 12.65 4.61 -9.44
C VAL A 14 11.46 4.65 -8.47
N GLY A 15 11.31 5.74 -7.72
CA GLY A 15 10.18 5.94 -6.80
C GLY A 15 8.83 5.99 -7.52
N LEU A 16 8.75 6.69 -8.66
CA LEU A 16 7.54 6.75 -9.48
C LEU A 16 7.17 5.40 -10.08
N ILE A 17 8.16 4.66 -10.60
CA ILE A 17 7.94 3.30 -11.10
C ILE A 17 7.42 2.43 -9.96
N GLY A 18 8.13 2.35 -8.84
CA GLY A 18 7.74 1.53 -7.68
C GLY A 18 6.36 1.87 -7.13
N PHE A 19 5.99 3.16 -7.10
CA PHE A 19 4.65 3.60 -6.73
C PHE A 19 3.59 3.16 -7.76
N SER A 20 3.86 3.35 -9.04
CA SER A 20 2.92 3.01 -10.12
C SER A 20 2.72 1.51 -10.32
N THR A 21 3.72 0.70 -9.97
CA THR A 21 3.68 -0.77 -10.07
C THR A 21 3.31 -1.46 -8.76
N ASN A 22 3.02 -0.71 -7.69
CA ASN A 22 2.60 -1.30 -6.43
C ASN A 22 1.19 -1.91 -6.60
N PRO A 23 1.03 -3.23 -6.46
CA PRO A 23 -0.26 -3.89 -6.69
C PRO A 23 -1.31 -3.39 -5.70
N GLY A 24 -2.50 -3.11 -6.22
CA GLY A 24 -3.65 -2.76 -5.41
C GLY A 24 -4.28 -3.96 -4.72
N TYR A 25 -5.35 -3.69 -3.98
CA TYR A 25 -6.13 -4.73 -3.31
C TYR A 25 -6.76 -5.72 -4.30
N GLU A 26 -7.32 -5.23 -5.41
CA GLU A 26 -7.93 -6.09 -6.44
C GLU A 26 -6.88 -6.97 -7.13
N ASP A 27 -5.68 -6.45 -7.39
CA ASP A 27 -4.57 -7.25 -7.95
C ASP A 27 -4.17 -8.39 -7.01
N TYR A 28 -4.12 -8.11 -5.70
CA TYR A 28 -3.88 -9.15 -4.69
C TYR A 28 -5.02 -10.18 -4.63
N LYS A 29 -6.27 -9.73 -4.72
CA LYS A 29 -7.46 -10.59 -4.70
C LYS A 29 -7.48 -11.53 -5.90
N ASP A 30 -7.12 -11.06 -7.09
CA ASP A 30 -7.04 -11.88 -8.28
C ASP A 30 -5.89 -12.88 -8.24
N TRP A 31 -4.73 -12.47 -7.71
CA TRP A 31 -3.65 -13.39 -7.40
C TRP A 31 -4.09 -14.48 -6.41
N TYR A 32 -4.79 -14.10 -5.33
CA TYR A 32 -5.30 -15.04 -4.31
C TYR A 32 -6.29 -16.05 -4.90
N LYS A 33 -7.27 -15.59 -5.69
CA LYS A 33 -8.20 -16.49 -6.42
C LYS A 33 -7.44 -17.49 -7.29
N SER A 34 -6.41 -17.03 -8.01
CA SER A 34 -5.60 -17.90 -8.89
C SER A 34 -4.88 -19.01 -8.12
N LYS A 35 -4.37 -18.73 -6.92
CA LYS A 35 -3.73 -19.72 -6.04
C LYS A 35 -4.71 -20.72 -5.49
N THR A 36 -5.90 -20.26 -5.11
CA THR A 36 -6.95 -21.12 -4.58
C THR A 36 -7.50 -22.07 -5.66
N ALA A 37 -7.71 -21.58 -6.88
CA ALA A 37 -8.13 -22.41 -8.01
C ALA A 37 -7.10 -23.49 -8.38
N GLN A 38 -5.80 -23.16 -8.29
CA GLN A 38 -4.71 -24.12 -8.50
C GLN A 38 -4.66 -25.17 -7.39
N ALA A 39 -4.87 -24.77 -6.13
CA ALA A 39 -4.81 -25.66 -4.98
C ALA A 39 -5.96 -26.70 -4.93
N VAL A 40 -7.11 -26.38 -5.53
CA VAL A 40 -8.30 -27.25 -5.55
C VAL A 40 -8.38 -28.10 -6.81
N GLU A 41 -7.34 -28.09 -7.67
CA GLU A 41 -7.30 -28.80 -8.96
C GLU A 41 -8.57 -28.61 -9.80
N ALA A 42 -9.15 -27.41 -9.76
CA ALA A 42 -10.37 -27.09 -10.49
C ALA A 42 -10.08 -27.11 -12.01
N SER A 43 -10.26 -28.29 -12.62
CA SER A 43 -9.89 -28.57 -14.01
C SER A 43 -10.93 -28.08 -15.02
N THR A 44 -12.15 -27.79 -14.56
CA THR A 44 -13.25 -27.28 -15.40
C THR A 44 -13.47 -25.78 -15.21
N GLU A 45 -13.85 -25.07 -16.29
CA GLU A 45 -14.12 -23.63 -16.27
C GLU A 45 -15.22 -23.23 -15.27
N ILE A 46 -16.24 -24.08 -15.13
CA ILE A 46 -17.31 -23.88 -14.13
C ILE A 46 -16.75 -24.02 -12.71
N GLY A 47 -15.90 -25.03 -12.46
CA GLY A 47 -15.24 -25.22 -11.17
C GLY A 47 -14.35 -24.03 -10.79
N LYS A 48 -13.57 -23.50 -11.74
CA LYS A 48 -12.75 -22.29 -11.53
C LYS A 48 -13.59 -21.06 -11.18
N SER A 49 -14.75 -20.90 -11.82
CA SER A 49 -15.66 -19.78 -11.55
C SER A 49 -16.25 -19.84 -10.14
N VAL A 50 -16.74 -21.01 -9.71
CA VAL A 50 -17.29 -21.20 -8.36
C VAL A 50 -16.22 -21.04 -7.29
N VAL A 51 -15.04 -21.66 -7.48
CA VAL A 51 -13.90 -21.50 -6.56
C VAL A 51 -13.42 -20.05 -6.51
N GLY A 52 -13.40 -19.35 -7.64
CA GLY A 52 -13.04 -17.93 -7.72
C GLY A 52 -14.01 -17.01 -6.97
N MET A 53 -15.30 -17.30 -6.99
CA MET A 53 -16.31 -16.56 -6.24
C MET A 53 -16.16 -16.76 -4.73
N VAL A 54 -16.07 -18.03 -4.29
CA VAL A 54 -15.92 -18.36 -2.85
C VAL A 54 -14.61 -17.81 -2.29
N SER A 55 -13.49 -17.99 -3.02
CA SER A 55 -12.19 -17.46 -2.61
C SER A 55 -12.18 -15.93 -2.58
N GLY A 56 -12.91 -15.25 -3.48
CA GLY A 56 -13.09 -13.80 -3.45
C GLY A 56 -13.81 -13.31 -2.19
N LEU A 57 -14.86 -14.01 -1.74
CA LEU A 57 -15.58 -13.69 -0.51
C LEU A 57 -14.74 -13.94 0.74
N VAL A 58 -13.98 -15.04 0.77
CA VAL A 58 -13.04 -15.34 1.86
C VAL A 58 -11.94 -14.28 1.92
N ALA A 59 -11.39 -13.89 0.76
CA ALA A 59 -10.44 -12.81 0.63
C ALA A 59 -10.99 -11.50 1.26
N ASP A 60 -12.19 -11.08 0.88
CA ASP A 60 -12.83 -9.87 1.44
C ASP A 60 -13.07 -9.92 2.94
N ALA A 61 -13.31 -11.11 3.50
CA ALA A 61 -13.56 -11.28 4.93
C ALA A 61 -12.28 -11.43 5.78
N SER A 62 -11.14 -11.77 5.16
CA SER A 62 -9.93 -12.20 5.90
C SER A 62 -8.67 -11.42 5.58
N ILE A 63 -8.62 -10.67 4.46
CA ILE A 63 -7.45 -9.90 4.09
C ILE A 63 -7.53 -8.51 4.71
N VAL A 64 -6.51 -8.16 5.48
CA VAL A 64 -6.29 -6.79 5.95
C VAL A 64 -5.19 -6.17 5.09
N ARG A 65 -5.51 -5.05 4.42
CA ARG A 65 -4.51 -4.23 3.72
C ARG A 65 -4.02 -3.13 4.64
N GLU A 66 -2.72 -3.09 4.89
CA GLU A 66 -2.05 -2.02 5.60
C GLU A 66 -1.08 -1.30 4.67
N ASP A 67 -1.40 -0.05 4.32
CA ASP A 67 -0.48 0.79 3.56
C ASP A 67 0.44 1.53 4.55
N TYR A 68 1.72 1.15 4.57
CA TYR A 68 2.74 1.82 5.38
C TYR A 68 3.07 3.19 4.78
N LYS A 69 2.34 4.22 5.22
CA LYS A 69 2.61 5.61 4.85
C LYS A 69 3.96 6.02 5.44
N ILE A 70 4.90 6.36 4.57
CA ILE A 70 6.28 6.74 4.92
C ILE A 70 6.29 7.83 6.00
N TYR A 71 5.29 8.73 5.98
CA TYR A 71 5.12 9.77 6.98
C TYR A 71 3.64 10.06 7.28
N SER A 72 3.39 10.77 8.38
CA SER A 72 2.09 11.27 8.81
C SER A 72 2.22 12.70 9.36
N ILE A 73 1.22 13.53 9.14
CA ILE A 73 1.13 14.87 9.76
C ILE A 73 0.05 14.82 10.84
N TYR A 74 0.42 15.23 12.04
CA TYR A 74 -0.46 15.36 13.19
C TYR A 74 -0.70 16.84 13.46
N THR A 75 -1.96 17.25 13.62
CA THR A 75 -2.34 18.60 14.03
C THR A 75 -3.17 18.49 15.30
N SER A 76 -2.77 19.19 16.36
CA SER A 76 -3.51 19.25 17.62
C SER A 76 -4.14 20.63 17.80
N GLU A 77 -5.45 20.70 17.70
CA GLU A 77 -6.21 21.95 17.95
C GLU A 77 -6.31 22.26 19.46
N ALA A 78 -6.12 21.25 20.32
CA ALA A 78 -6.20 21.39 21.77
C ALA A 78 -4.94 22.03 22.40
N VAL A 79 -3.83 22.05 21.67
CA VAL A 79 -2.56 22.65 22.09
C VAL A 79 -2.12 23.57 20.94
N ASP A 80 -2.56 24.82 20.95
CA ASP A 80 -2.09 25.92 20.09
C ASP A 80 -1.85 25.61 18.60
N ASN A 81 -2.65 24.75 17.94
CA ASN A 81 -2.39 24.31 16.55
C ASN A 81 -1.01 23.64 16.34
N TYR A 82 -0.57 22.85 17.33
CA TYR A 82 0.69 22.10 17.28
C TYR A 82 0.73 21.13 16.10
N ARG A 83 1.73 21.26 15.22
CA ARG A 83 1.90 20.40 14.03
C ARG A 83 3.17 19.58 14.12
N VAL A 84 3.05 18.27 13.90
CA VAL A 84 4.15 17.31 14.01
C VAL A 84 4.18 16.40 12.78
N LEU A 85 5.37 16.21 12.22
CA LEU A 85 5.66 15.20 11.21
C LEU A 85 6.12 13.92 11.90
N GLY A 86 5.38 12.83 11.76
CA GLY A 86 5.84 11.48 12.06
C GLY A 86 6.45 10.84 10.83
N ILE A 87 7.72 10.47 10.85
CA ILE A 87 8.42 9.81 9.73
C ILE A 87 9.50 8.88 10.29
N PHE A 88 9.62 7.65 9.77
CA PHE A 88 10.64 6.67 10.21
C PHE A 88 10.78 6.52 11.75
N ASN A 89 9.68 6.34 12.49
CA ASN A 89 9.67 6.27 13.97
C ASN A 89 10.21 7.52 14.70
N ASN A 90 10.32 8.66 14.01
CA ASN A 90 10.70 9.94 14.61
C ASN A 90 9.54 10.94 14.52
N PHE A 91 9.47 11.84 15.50
CA PHE A 91 8.54 12.98 15.52
C PHE A 91 9.32 14.27 15.40
N LEU A 92 9.04 15.04 14.36
CA LEU A 92 9.65 16.34 14.09
C LEU A 92 8.58 17.41 14.26
N VAL A 93 8.78 18.32 15.21
CA VAL A 93 7.87 19.45 15.42
C VAL A 93 8.03 20.40 14.23
N LEU A 94 6.93 20.61 13.50
CA LEU A 94 6.87 21.52 12.36
C LEU A 94 6.41 22.92 12.79
N ASP A 95 5.48 22.97 13.74
CA ASP A 95 4.92 24.19 14.29
C ASP A 95 4.56 23.93 15.75
N ASN A 96 5.06 24.75 16.65
CA ASN A 96 4.82 24.64 18.08
C ASN A 96 3.71 25.56 18.60
N GLY A 97 2.99 26.24 17.71
CA GLY A 97 1.79 26.99 18.08
C GLY A 97 2.03 28.35 18.73
N GLN A 98 3.23 28.93 18.61
CA GLN A 98 3.55 30.24 19.16
C GLN A 98 3.42 31.38 18.13
#